data_AF-A0A1I8M2U3-F1
#
_entry.id   AF-A0A1I8M2U3-F1
#
_cell.length_a   1.000
_cell.length_b   1.000
_cell.length_c   1.000
_cell.angle_alpha   90.00
_cell.angle_beta   90.00
_cell.angle_gamma   90.00
#
_symmetry.space_group_name_H-M   'P 1'
#
loop_
_entity.id
_entity.type
_entity.pdbx_description
1 polymer ?
#
loop_
_entity_poly.entity_id
_entity_poly.type
_entity_poly.pdbx_seq_one_letter_code
_entity_poly.pdbx_strand_id
1 'polypeptide(L)'
;MYRNRKFGKSTRTKSTDSNDGKRALNTIDENSTIKIPRIQNENDKTNDCEVQNVEEVYSSEENIPASQEPTQRYLSQRSTIAATLGRTQSRLNSSQRPPNTYFELVLMKAGVQLDEGENFVLSCDHVAFVSRLRDLLDRNQNFKDNYEMFRNGLRDSWPKFGLKLLTGCTISIPGEDSVYQSQHSMIVNFFMIESLRDRVLDLLLDKIEKTAIEKPTFTSTINVPLLPIMLAQLQHVACTHSDIIYNRIKKIFEKALDQSKWDIVSNAEIILAPTKHDEFALLLIDNMANSLELFKTVNIQTLINLNLSSNVQGILRAKILEFIKNGHCPKKTLPLLVKFLLKILAEDNEDNMKELVSTLREILNWNENDSTTLAKDKQLQLELFSYIEQGFTRSKKFYSIWQKTIASTKSSNFKAIDFVIILILIHIREDNSLYIENILRRHVRQ
;
A
#
# COMPACT_ATOMS: atom_id res chain seq x y z
N MET A 1 -51.49 30.54 -12.79
CA MET A 1 -52.25 30.14 -14.00
C MET A 1 -51.28 29.68 -15.06
N TYR A 2 -51.56 28.52 -15.65
CA TYR A 2 -50.69 27.68 -16.47
C TYR A 2 -50.29 28.32 -17.82
N ARG A 3 -49.04 28.10 -18.27
CA ARG A 3 -48.69 28.14 -19.70
C ARG A 3 -48.25 26.75 -20.15
N ASN A 4 -49.17 26.06 -20.82
CA ASN A 4 -48.96 24.82 -21.53
C ASN A 4 -48.22 25.07 -22.85
N ARG A 5 -47.21 24.24 -23.10
CA ARG A 5 -46.65 23.92 -24.42
C ARG A 5 -47.66 23.09 -25.21
N LYS A 6 -47.70 23.28 -26.54
CA LYS A 6 -47.90 22.33 -27.66
C LYS A 6 -47.73 23.15 -28.95
N PHE A 7 -47.27 22.74 -30.12
CA PHE A 7 -46.57 21.60 -30.75
C PHE A 7 -46.71 21.88 -32.27
N GLY A 8 -45.74 21.57 -33.13
CA GLY A 8 -46.10 21.31 -34.54
C GLY A 8 -45.03 21.48 -35.64
N LYS A 9 -44.42 20.35 -36.04
CA LYS A 9 -44.15 19.86 -37.42
C LYS A 9 -43.40 20.79 -38.41
N SER A 10 -42.15 20.49 -38.76
CA SER A 10 -41.63 19.52 -39.76
C SER A 10 -41.83 19.91 -41.23
N THR A 11 -40.73 20.24 -41.93
CA THR A 11 -40.51 19.88 -43.36
C THR A 11 -39.04 19.99 -43.81
N ARG A 12 -38.58 18.90 -44.46
CA ARG A 12 -37.46 18.63 -45.42
C ARG A 12 -37.02 19.83 -46.32
N THR A 13 -35.84 19.95 -46.97
CA THR A 13 -34.69 19.09 -47.35
C THR A 13 -33.57 19.94 -48.02
N LYS A 14 -32.30 19.47 -47.88
CA LYS A 14 -31.13 19.45 -48.82
C LYS A 14 -30.58 20.70 -49.54
N SER A 15 -29.27 20.93 -49.33
CA SER A 15 -28.20 21.10 -50.36
C SER A 15 -26.82 21.03 -49.65
N THR A 16 -26.07 19.91 -49.68
CA THR A 16 -24.89 19.62 -50.56
C THR A 16 -23.90 20.78 -50.75
N ASP A 17 -22.72 20.64 -50.14
CA ASP A 17 -21.35 20.81 -50.70
C ASP A 17 -20.33 20.51 -49.57
N SER A 18 -19.73 19.30 -49.55
CA SER A 18 -18.38 18.99 -50.06
C SER A 18 -17.23 19.62 -49.25
N ASN A 19 -16.59 18.82 -48.39
CA ASN A 19 -15.13 18.70 -48.42
C ASN A 19 -14.61 17.49 -47.62
N ASP A 20 -13.64 16.86 -48.26
CA ASP A 20 -12.92 15.65 -47.94
C ASP A 20 -12.17 15.63 -46.61
N GLY A 21 -11.83 14.43 -46.16
CA GLY A 21 -10.71 14.23 -45.23
C GLY A 21 -10.95 13.24 -44.10
N LYS A 22 -11.28 11.98 -44.42
CA LYS A 22 -11.10 10.86 -43.47
C LYS A 22 -9.63 10.81 -43.04
N ARG A 23 -9.32 11.22 -41.80
CA ARG A 23 -8.03 10.88 -41.19
C ARG A 23 -8.06 9.42 -40.73
N ALA A 24 -7.08 8.67 -41.19
CA ALA A 24 -6.84 7.27 -40.88
C ALA A 24 -6.54 7.06 -39.39
N LEU A 25 -7.08 5.98 -38.82
CA LEU A 25 -6.62 5.45 -37.54
C LEU A 25 -5.22 4.86 -37.76
N ASN A 26 -4.25 5.30 -36.96
CA ASN A 26 -2.88 4.81 -37.02
C ASN A 26 -2.85 3.31 -36.72
N THR A 27 -2.38 2.52 -37.68
CA THR A 27 -1.91 1.16 -37.47
C THR A 27 -0.67 1.20 -36.58
N ILE A 28 -0.70 0.49 -35.46
CA ILE A 28 0.47 0.26 -34.61
C ILE A 28 1.32 -0.79 -35.34
N ASP A 29 2.55 -0.41 -35.69
CA ASP A 29 3.56 -1.28 -36.28
C ASP A 29 4.30 -1.99 -35.13
N GLU A 30 4.09 -3.29 -34.97
CA GLU A 30 4.70 -4.12 -33.92
C GLU A 30 6.17 -4.51 -34.19
N ASN A 31 6.87 -3.80 -35.09
CA ASN A 31 8.30 -4.04 -35.34
C ASN A 31 9.23 -2.84 -35.07
N SER A 32 8.77 -1.77 -34.41
CA SER A 32 9.68 -0.71 -33.97
C SER A 32 10.52 -1.15 -32.76
N THR A 33 11.65 -1.77 -33.06
CA THR A 33 12.63 -2.31 -32.12
C THR A 33 13.33 -1.17 -31.36
N ILE A 34 13.15 -1.11 -30.04
CA ILE A 34 13.99 -0.29 -29.15
C ILE A 34 15.31 -1.03 -28.95
N LYS A 35 16.40 -0.49 -29.53
CA LYS A 35 17.78 -0.90 -29.28
C LYS A 35 18.23 -0.39 -27.91
N ILE A 36 18.63 -1.29 -27.02
CA ILE A 36 19.41 -0.98 -25.79
C ILE A 36 20.68 -1.85 -25.80
N PRO A 37 21.85 -1.32 -25.35
CA PRO A 37 23.17 -1.72 -25.80
C PRO A 37 23.68 -3.03 -25.20
N ARG A 38 24.39 -3.81 -26.03
CA ARG A 38 25.14 -5.00 -25.64
C ARG A 38 26.50 -4.55 -25.08
N ILE A 39 26.78 -4.87 -23.82
CA ILE A 39 28.10 -4.70 -23.20
C ILE A 39 29.07 -5.63 -23.92
N GLN A 40 30.08 -5.04 -24.56
CA GLN A 40 31.24 -5.69 -25.14
C GLN A 40 32.22 -6.01 -24.01
N ASN A 41 32.52 -7.29 -23.79
CA ASN A 41 33.76 -7.69 -23.13
C ASN A 41 34.81 -7.89 -24.21
N GLU A 42 35.66 -6.87 -24.39
CA GLU A 42 36.97 -7.03 -25.01
C GLU A 42 37.90 -7.69 -23.99
N ASN A 43 38.42 -8.87 -24.34
CA ASN A 43 39.80 -9.27 -24.06
C ASN A 43 40.05 -10.62 -24.74
N ASP A 44 40.30 -10.56 -26.04
CA ASP A 44 41.04 -11.60 -26.77
C ASP A 44 42.45 -11.08 -27.05
N LYS A 45 43.45 -11.80 -26.54
CA LYS A 45 44.78 -11.89 -27.15
C LYS A 45 45.30 -13.32 -27.04
N THR A 46 45.12 -14.06 -28.13
CA THR A 46 46.16 -14.82 -28.87
C THR A 46 47.17 -15.66 -28.08
N ASN A 47 47.14 -16.99 -28.22
CA ASN A 47 48.06 -17.76 -29.07
C ASN A 47 47.92 -19.29 -28.92
N ASP A 48 47.94 -19.95 -30.08
CA ASP A 48 48.60 -21.20 -30.49
C ASP A 48 48.44 -22.55 -29.76
N CYS A 49 48.07 -23.54 -30.59
CA CYS A 49 48.55 -24.92 -30.73
C CYS A 49 49.14 -25.64 -29.50
N GLU A 50 48.59 -26.82 -29.14
CA GLU A 50 49.22 -28.12 -29.42
C GLU A 50 48.42 -29.30 -28.85
N VAL A 51 48.59 -30.43 -29.54
CA VAL A 51 48.04 -31.77 -29.30
C VAL A 51 48.84 -32.45 -28.18
N GLN A 52 48.18 -33.18 -27.27
CA GLN A 52 48.81 -34.34 -26.62
C GLN A 52 47.80 -35.38 -26.12
N ASN A 53 47.89 -36.57 -26.73
CA ASN A 53 47.48 -37.85 -26.19
C ASN A 53 48.14 -38.11 -24.82
N VAL A 54 47.41 -38.68 -23.86
CA VAL A 54 47.97 -39.65 -22.93
C VAL A 54 46.93 -40.74 -22.62
N GLU A 55 47.46 -41.96 -22.63
CA GLU A 55 46.86 -43.29 -22.70
C GLU A 55 46.12 -43.78 -21.43
N GLU A 56 45.35 -44.84 -21.70
CA GLU A 56 44.87 -45.89 -20.81
C GLU A 56 45.90 -46.37 -19.77
N VAL A 57 45.45 -46.58 -18.53
CA VAL A 57 46.07 -47.58 -17.62
C VAL A 57 44.98 -48.33 -16.85
N TYR A 58 45.18 -49.65 -16.86
CA TYR A 58 44.41 -50.80 -16.38
C TYR A 58 44.13 -50.90 -14.87
N SER A 59 43.23 -51.86 -14.55
CA SER A 59 43.14 -52.70 -13.33
C SER A 59 41.89 -52.42 -12.48
N SER A 60 41.05 -53.38 -12.07
CA SER A 60 41.09 -54.84 -12.08
C SER A 60 39.68 -55.39 -11.80
N GLU A 61 39.35 -56.49 -12.46
CA GLU A 61 38.21 -57.37 -12.16
C GLU A 61 38.41 -58.10 -10.82
N GLU A 62 37.33 -58.28 -10.05
CA GLU A 62 37.23 -59.37 -9.08
C GLU A 62 35.82 -59.99 -9.18
N ASN A 63 35.80 -61.31 -9.36
CA ASN A 63 34.65 -62.15 -9.70
C ASN A 63 34.02 -62.79 -8.45
N ILE A 64 32.67 -62.67 -8.33
CA ILE A 64 31.66 -63.73 -8.08
C ILE A 64 31.64 -64.38 -6.64
N PRO A 65 30.48 -64.61 -5.97
CA PRO A 65 29.33 -65.32 -6.55
C PRO A 65 27.90 -64.86 -6.26
N ALA A 66 27.06 -65.18 -7.25
CA ALA A 66 25.62 -65.26 -7.18
C ALA A 66 25.19 -66.57 -6.49
N SER A 67 24.54 -66.47 -5.34
CA SER A 67 23.61 -67.50 -4.80
C SER A 67 23.00 -67.04 -3.47
N GLN A 68 21.83 -66.40 -3.48
CA GLN A 68 20.87 -66.49 -2.37
C GLN A 68 19.43 -66.34 -2.88
N GLU A 69 18.58 -67.26 -2.44
CA GLU A 69 17.16 -67.46 -2.78
C GLU A 69 16.25 -66.31 -2.29
N PRO A 70 15.05 -66.13 -2.89
CA PRO A 70 14.15 -65.05 -2.54
C PRO A 70 13.49 -65.29 -1.17
N THR A 71 13.94 -64.57 -0.14
CA THR A 71 13.27 -64.56 1.16
C THR A 71 11.96 -63.77 1.03
N GLN A 72 10.83 -64.48 1.05
CA GLN A 72 9.50 -63.86 1.23
C GLN A 72 9.44 -63.21 2.61
N ARG A 73 9.72 -61.90 2.65
CA ARG A 73 9.51 -61.07 3.83
C ARG A 73 8.02 -60.71 3.90
N TYR A 74 7.31 -61.32 4.83
CA TYR A 74 5.95 -60.95 5.20
C TYR A 74 5.90 -59.46 5.58
N LEU A 75 5.46 -58.62 4.64
CA LEU A 75 5.16 -57.22 4.89
C LEU A 75 3.81 -57.12 5.61
N SER A 76 3.90 -56.73 6.87
CA SER A 76 2.84 -56.24 7.75
C SER A 76 1.74 -55.46 7.02
N GLN A 77 0.49 -55.86 7.24
CA GLN A 77 -0.75 -55.26 6.73
C GLN A 77 -1.08 -53.89 7.35
N ARG A 78 -0.13 -52.94 7.36
CA ARG A 78 -0.38 -51.54 7.76
C ARG A 78 -0.04 -50.50 6.70
N SER A 79 0.31 -50.92 5.48
CA SER A 79 0.61 -50.00 4.36
C SER A 79 -0.53 -49.86 3.33
N THR A 80 -1.72 -50.36 3.63
CA THR A 80 -2.86 -50.41 2.68
C THR A 80 -3.70 -49.14 2.58
N ILE A 81 -3.26 -48.02 3.17
CA ILE A 81 -3.89 -46.70 2.94
C ILE A 81 -3.14 -45.90 1.86
N ALA A 82 -1.91 -46.28 1.50
CA ALA A 82 -1.12 -45.58 0.48
C ALA A 82 -1.28 -46.13 -0.96
N ALA A 83 -1.89 -47.31 -1.15
CA ALA A 83 -1.88 -48.01 -2.44
C ALA A 83 -3.24 -48.12 -3.16
N THR A 84 -4.36 -47.69 -2.54
CA THR A 84 -5.71 -47.82 -3.12
C THR A 84 -6.36 -46.51 -3.57
N LEU A 85 -5.67 -45.37 -3.42
CA LEU A 85 -6.11 -44.07 -3.94
C LEU A 85 -5.39 -43.60 -5.22
N GLY A 86 -4.68 -44.52 -5.89
CA GLY A 86 -3.78 -44.20 -7.02
C GLY A 86 -4.19 -44.75 -8.39
N ARG A 87 -5.44 -45.18 -8.59
CA ARG A 87 -5.87 -45.76 -9.86
C ARG A 87 -7.23 -45.22 -10.31
N THR A 88 -7.19 -43.99 -10.81
CA THR A 88 -7.83 -43.53 -12.06
C THR A 88 -7.80 -42.01 -12.05
N GLN A 89 -6.74 -41.44 -12.60
CA GLN A 89 -6.80 -40.27 -13.49
C GLN A 89 -5.36 -39.95 -13.95
N SER A 90 -5.27 -39.59 -15.22
CA SER A 90 -4.07 -39.31 -16.01
C SER A 90 -2.97 -38.60 -15.22
N ARG A 91 -1.79 -39.22 -15.16
CA ARG A 91 -0.55 -38.56 -14.80
C ARG A 91 -0.32 -37.42 -15.80
N LEU A 92 -0.64 -36.20 -15.40
CA LEU A 92 0.09 -35.04 -15.89
C LEU A 92 1.55 -35.28 -15.49
N ASN A 93 2.43 -35.34 -16.47
CA ASN A 93 3.87 -35.41 -16.27
C ASN A 93 4.31 -34.18 -15.46
N SER A 94 4.47 -34.32 -14.16
CA SER A 94 5.10 -33.29 -13.33
C SER A 94 6.26 -33.93 -12.58
N SER A 95 7.48 -33.49 -12.90
CA SER A 95 8.72 -33.74 -12.16
C SER A 95 8.70 -33.04 -10.79
N GLN A 96 7.56 -33.06 -10.10
CA GLN A 96 7.35 -32.37 -8.83
C GLN A 96 7.60 -33.33 -7.68
N ARG A 97 8.29 -32.84 -6.64
CA ARG A 97 8.58 -33.64 -5.45
C ARG A 97 7.28 -34.06 -4.73
N PRO A 98 7.29 -35.16 -3.96
CA PRO A 98 6.14 -35.48 -3.11
C PRO A 98 5.90 -34.36 -2.08
N PRO A 99 4.64 -34.04 -1.75
CA PRO A 99 4.32 -33.05 -0.73
C PRO A 99 4.73 -33.55 0.66
N ASN A 100 5.37 -32.69 1.45
CA ASN A 100 5.85 -33.01 2.79
C ASN A 100 4.80 -32.75 3.88
N THR A 101 3.81 -31.92 3.59
CA THR A 101 2.76 -31.52 4.55
C THR A 101 1.39 -31.60 3.91
N TYR A 102 0.34 -31.69 4.74
CA TYR A 102 -1.04 -31.62 4.27
C TYR A 102 -1.32 -30.31 3.50
N PHE A 103 -0.74 -29.20 3.97
CA PHE A 103 -0.77 -27.90 3.28
C PHE A 103 -0.23 -28.00 1.85
N GLU A 104 0.98 -28.53 1.67
CA GLU A 104 1.58 -28.71 0.34
C GLU A 104 0.75 -29.64 -0.56
N LEU A 105 0.24 -30.74 -0.01
CA LEU A 105 -0.59 -31.69 -0.73
C LEU A 105 -1.86 -31.03 -1.28
N VAL A 106 -2.55 -30.25 -0.45
CA VAL A 106 -3.79 -29.56 -0.83
C VAL A 106 -3.51 -28.47 -1.87
N LEU A 107 -2.41 -27.72 -1.73
CA LEU A 107 -2.01 -26.73 -2.73
C LEU A 107 -1.71 -27.37 -4.10
N MET A 108 -0.94 -28.46 -4.13
CA MET A 108 -0.66 -29.17 -5.38
C MET A 108 -1.95 -29.68 -6.04
N LYS A 109 -2.87 -30.25 -5.25
CA LYS A 109 -4.18 -30.70 -5.74
C LYS A 109 -5.07 -29.55 -6.23
N ALA A 110 -4.94 -28.36 -5.66
CA ALA A 110 -5.64 -27.17 -6.11
C ALA A 110 -5.00 -26.54 -7.37
N GLY A 111 -3.84 -27.03 -7.81
CA GLY A 111 -3.17 -26.62 -9.05
C GLY A 111 -1.96 -25.72 -8.86
N VAL A 112 -1.33 -25.70 -7.68
CA VAL A 112 -0.11 -24.93 -7.38
C VAL A 112 1.14 -25.76 -7.67
N GLN A 113 2.11 -25.17 -8.37
CA GLN A 113 3.45 -25.73 -8.52
C GLN A 113 4.37 -25.17 -7.42
N LEU A 114 4.88 -26.02 -6.53
CA LEU A 114 5.62 -25.59 -5.33
C LEU A 114 7.11 -25.30 -5.60
N ASP A 115 7.73 -26.03 -6.52
CA ASP A 115 9.19 -26.08 -6.71
C ASP A 115 9.73 -25.06 -7.73
N GLU A 116 8.86 -24.26 -8.34
CA GLU A 116 9.26 -23.28 -9.36
C GLU A 116 9.55 -21.91 -8.71
N GLY A 117 10.79 -21.43 -8.87
CA GLY A 117 11.20 -20.03 -8.66
C GLY A 117 10.85 -19.37 -7.32
N GLU A 118 10.86 -18.04 -7.35
CA GLU A 118 10.62 -17.18 -6.19
C GLU A 118 9.12 -16.96 -5.88
N ASN A 119 8.21 -17.26 -6.83
CA ASN A 119 6.76 -17.04 -6.74
C ASN A 119 5.96 -18.33 -6.98
N PHE A 120 4.77 -18.46 -6.37
CA PHE A 120 3.92 -19.63 -6.64
C PHE A 120 3.35 -19.58 -8.05
N VAL A 121 3.42 -20.70 -8.77
CA VAL A 121 2.85 -20.82 -10.11
C VAL A 121 1.50 -21.54 -10.01
N LEU A 122 0.44 -20.90 -10.50
CA LEU A 122 -0.91 -21.44 -10.56
C LEU A 122 -1.22 -21.93 -11.97
N SER A 123 -1.69 -23.17 -12.07
CA SER A 123 -2.15 -23.79 -13.32
C SER A 123 -3.57 -23.37 -13.74
N CYS A 124 -4.18 -22.43 -13.02
CA CYS A 124 -5.51 -21.89 -13.26
C CYS A 124 -5.61 -20.47 -12.69
N ASP A 125 -6.68 -19.76 -13.04
CA ASP A 125 -6.95 -18.44 -12.47
C ASP A 125 -7.25 -18.50 -10.96
N HIS A 126 -7.23 -17.33 -10.32
CA HIS A 126 -7.46 -17.19 -8.87
C HIS A 126 -8.84 -17.70 -8.41
N VAL A 127 -9.89 -17.53 -9.21
CA VAL A 127 -11.26 -17.92 -8.86
C VAL A 127 -11.36 -19.44 -8.89
N ALA A 128 -10.86 -20.07 -9.94
CA ALA A 128 -10.79 -21.51 -10.09
C ALA A 128 -9.94 -22.14 -8.98
N PHE A 129 -8.78 -21.55 -8.65
CA PHE A 129 -7.94 -21.98 -7.54
C PHE A 129 -8.69 -21.94 -6.21
N VAL A 130 -9.32 -20.80 -5.88
CA VAL A 130 -10.08 -20.62 -4.62
C VAL A 130 -11.23 -21.61 -4.52
N SER A 131 -11.97 -21.84 -5.62
CA SER A 131 -13.06 -22.82 -5.66
C SER A 131 -12.55 -24.24 -5.38
N ARG A 132 -11.50 -24.68 -6.10
CA ARG A 132 -10.91 -26.01 -5.92
C ARG A 132 -10.36 -26.22 -4.52
N LEU A 133 -9.67 -25.21 -3.98
CA LEU A 133 -9.11 -25.26 -2.64
C LEU A 133 -10.22 -25.39 -1.59
N ARG A 134 -11.30 -24.62 -1.73
CA ARG A 134 -12.48 -24.73 -0.87
C ARG A 134 -13.07 -26.13 -0.93
N ASP A 135 -13.35 -26.64 -2.13
CA ASP A 135 -13.92 -27.98 -2.33
C ASP A 135 -13.05 -29.08 -1.73
N LEU A 136 -11.72 -28.95 -1.79
CA LEU A 136 -10.78 -29.92 -1.21
C LEU A 136 -10.80 -29.89 0.32
N LEU A 137 -10.92 -28.71 0.93
CA LEU A 137 -10.94 -28.55 2.40
C LEU A 137 -12.29 -28.96 3.00
N ASP A 138 -13.38 -28.65 2.29
CA ASP A 138 -14.75 -29.03 2.66
C ASP A 138 -15.06 -30.51 2.41
N ARG A 139 -14.17 -31.23 1.71
CA ARG A 139 -14.37 -32.65 1.44
C ARG A 139 -14.23 -33.48 2.73
N ASN A 140 -15.25 -34.30 3.01
CA ASN A 140 -15.40 -35.28 4.10
C ASN A 140 -16.05 -34.75 5.40
N GLN A 141 -16.56 -35.68 6.23
CA GLN A 141 -17.22 -35.39 7.51
C GLN A 141 -16.32 -34.69 8.55
N ASN A 142 -14.99 -34.67 8.34
CA ASN A 142 -13.99 -34.08 9.25
C ASN A 142 -13.44 -32.74 8.73
N PHE A 143 -14.23 -31.92 8.04
CA PHE A 143 -13.76 -30.65 7.46
C PHE A 143 -13.06 -29.73 8.48
N LYS A 144 -13.52 -29.69 9.75
CA LYS A 144 -12.85 -28.93 10.82
C LYS A 144 -11.38 -29.34 11.00
N ASP A 145 -11.10 -30.64 11.00
CA ASP A 145 -9.74 -31.16 11.15
C ASP A 145 -8.89 -30.83 9.92
N ASN A 146 -9.47 -30.84 8.71
CA ASN A 146 -8.77 -30.45 7.48
C ASN A 146 -8.28 -29.00 7.56
N TYR A 147 -9.13 -28.07 8.03
CA TYR A 147 -8.77 -26.67 8.18
C TYR A 147 -7.67 -26.45 9.23
N GLU A 148 -7.70 -27.18 10.35
CA GLU A 148 -6.64 -27.12 11.36
C GLU A 148 -5.33 -27.74 10.87
N MET A 149 -5.37 -28.88 10.18
CA MET A 149 -4.19 -29.49 9.55
C MET A 149 -3.59 -28.57 8.49
N PHE A 150 -4.43 -27.88 7.71
CA PHE A 150 -3.99 -26.88 6.74
C PHE A 150 -3.32 -25.69 7.44
N ARG A 151 -3.94 -25.12 8.49
CA ARG A 151 -3.38 -24.01 9.28
C ARG A 151 -2.03 -24.38 9.90
N ASN A 152 -1.93 -25.56 10.52
CA ASN A 152 -0.68 -26.04 11.09
C ASN A 152 0.40 -26.22 10.02
N GLY A 153 0.07 -26.84 8.89
CA GLY A 153 0.98 -26.99 7.76
C GLY A 153 1.46 -25.64 7.19
N LEU A 154 0.57 -24.64 7.10
CA LEU A 154 0.92 -23.28 6.70
C LEU A 154 1.87 -22.61 7.69
N ARG A 155 1.58 -22.71 9.00
CA ARG A 155 2.45 -22.17 10.06
C ARG A 155 3.85 -22.75 10.00
N ASP A 156 3.95 -24.07 9.84
CA ASP A 156 5.20 -24.80 9.86
C ASP A 156 6.00 -24.58 8.57
N SER A 157 5.31 -24.33 7.44
CA SER A 157 5.95 -24.01 6.16
C SER A 157 6.31 -22.53 5.99
N TRP A 158 5.88 -21.65 6.91
CA TRP A 158 6.14 -20.20 6.84
C TRP A 158 7.62 -19.82 6.70
N PRO A 159 8.57 -20.43 7.42
CA PRO A 159 9.99 -20.09 7.25
C PRO A 159 10.52 -20.36 5.83
N LYS A 160 9.91 -21.33 5.13
CA LYS A 160 10.30 -21.72 3.77
C LYS A 160 9.59 -20.89 2.70
N PHE A 161 8.29 -20.63 2.89
CA PHE A 161 7.45 -20.00 1.87
C PHE A 161 6.96 -18.59 2.22
N GLY A 162 7.36 -18.01 3.36
CA GLY A 162 6.79 -16.76 3.86
C GLY A 162 6.77 -15.63 2.83
N LEU A 163 7.90 -15.35 2.17
CA LEU A 163 7.95 -14.35 1.10
C LEU A 163 7.07 -14.75 -0.09
N LYS A 164 7.19 -16.00 -0.57
CA LYS A 164 6.42 -16.58 -1.69
C LYS A 164 4.90 -16.54 -1.47
N LEU A 165 4.46 -16.66 -0.22
CA LEU A 165 3.05 -16.59 0.18
C LEU A 165 2.49 -15.17 0.10
N LEU A 166 3.36 -14.18 0.32
CA LEU A 166 3.02 -12.76 0.41
C LEU A 166 3.21 -12.02 -0.92
N THR A 167 4.02 -12.56 -1.84
CA THR A 167 4.22 -12.01 -3.18
C THR A 167 3.17 -12.52 -4.16
N GLY A 168 3.04 -11.82 -5.29
CA GLY A 168 2.11 -12.18 -6.35
C GLY A 168 2.37 -13.56 -6.95
N CYS A 169 1.30 -14.24 -7.36
CA CYS A 169 1.41 -15.54 -8.04
C CYS A 169 1.68 -15.38 -9.54
N THR A 170 2.39 -16.33 -10.15
CA THR A 170 2.49 -16.45 -11.60
C THR A 170 1.33 -17.33 -12.10
N ILE A 171 0.58 -16.87 -13.09
CA ILE A 171 -0.50 -17.64 -13.71
C ILE A 171 0.03 -18.25 -15.01
N SER A 172 -0.05 -19.57 -15.13
CA SER A 172 0.40 -20.35 -16.28
C SER A 172 -0.61 -21.45 -16.56
N ILE A 173 -1.60 -21.17 -17.42
CA ILE A 173 -2.71 -22.07 -17.69
C ILE A 173 -2.29 -23.05 -18.81
N PRO A 174 -2.36 -24.38 -18.59
CA PRO A 174 -1.99 -25.34 -19.62
C PRO A 174 -2.81 -25.16 -20.90
N GLY A 175 -2.14 -24.97 -22.03
CA GLY A 175 -2.77 -24.76 -23.34
C GLY A 175 -3.03 -23.29 -23.68
N GLU A 176 -2.69 -22.35 -22.80
CA GLU A 176 -2.64 -20.92 -23.10
C GLU A 176 -1.18 -20.46 -23.18
N ASP A 177 -0.86 -19.63 -24.17
CA ASP A 177 0.51 -19.11 -24.37
C ASP A 177 0.85 -17.95 -23.41
N SER A 178 -0.14 -17.38 -22.73
CA SER A 178 0.05 -16.24 -21.84
C SER A 178 0.41 -16.68 -20.42
N VAL A 179 1.68 -16.53 -20.06
CA VAL A 179 2.14 -16.55 -18.66
C VAL A 179 2.26 -15.12 -18.15
N TYR A 180 1.61 -14.81 -17.04
CA TYR A 180 1.68 -13.46 -16.46
C TYR A 180 1.80 -13.47 -14.93
N GLN A 181 2.36 -12.38 -14.40
CA GLN A 181 2.50 -12.18 -12.97
C GLN A 181 1.27 -11.45 -12.41
N SER A 182 0.54 -12.11 -11.51
CA SER A 182 -0.61 -11.53 -10.82
C SER A 182 -0.18 -10.61 -9.68
N GLN A 183 -1.02 -9.63 -9.38
CA GLN A 183 -0.89 -8.78 -8.19
C GLN A 183 -1.39 -9.48 -6.92
N HIS A 184 -2.19 -10.54 -7.05
CA HIS A 184 -2.75 -11.26 -5.91
C HIS A 184 -1.77 -12.32 -5.38
N SER A 185 -1.54 -12.29 -4.08
CA SER A 185 -0.73 -13.28 -3.36
C SER A 185 -1.55 -14.51 -2.96
N MET A 186 -0.87 -15.56 -2.51
CA MET A 186 -1.54 -16.74 -1.97
C MET A 186 -2.32 -16.43 -0.70
N ILE A 187 -1.83 -15.54 0.16
CA ILE A 187 -2.57 -15.10 1.35
C ILE A 187 -3.89 -14.44 0.98
N VAL A 188 -3.91 -13.62 -0.09
CA VAL A 188 -5.16 -13.02 -0.58
C VAL A 188 -6.14 -14.09 -1.04
N ASN A 189 -5.67 -15.10 -1.78
CA ASN A 189 -6.53 -16.23 -2.17
C ASN A 189 -7.12 -16.95 -0.95
N PHE A 190 -6.34 -17.11 0.12
CA PHE A 190 -6.84 -17.75 1.34
C PHE A 190 -7.91 -16.91 2.06
N PHE A 191 -7.80 -15.58 2.06
CA PHE A 191 -8.83 -14.70 2.60
C PHE A 191 -10.17 -14.75 1.86
N MET A 192 -10.17 -15.21 0.60
CA MET A 192 -11.40 -15.43 -0.18
C MET A 192 -12.19 -16.68 0.25
N ILE A 193 -11.63 -17.53 1.11
CA ILE A 193 -12.30 -18.71 1.67
C ILE A 193 -12.73 -18.39 3.10
N GLU A 194 -14.02 -18.21 3.34
CA GLU A 194 -14.59 -17.81 4.64
C GLU A 194 -14.10 -18.69 5.80
N SER A 195 -14.20 -20.02 5.69
CA SER A 195 -13.75 -20.95 6.73
C SER A 195 -12.24 -20.93 7.00
N LEU A 196 -11.44 -20.38 6.08
CA LEU A 196 -9.98 -20.27 6.21
C LEU A 196 -9.53 -18.87 6.65
N ARG A 197 -10.31 -17.84 6.33
CA ARG A 197 -9.98 -16.42 6.51
C ARG A 197 -9.50 -16.11 7.93
N ASP A 198 -10.29 -16.47 8.94
CA ASP A 198 -9.99 -16.14 10.34
C ASP A 198 -8.71 -16.83 10.81
N ARG A 199 -8.51 -18.08 10.40
CA ARG A 199 -7.33 -18.88 10.75
C ARG A 199 -6.04 -18.32 10.15
N VAL A 200 -6.12 -17.82 8.91
CA VAL A 200 -4.99 -17.22 8.21
C VAL A 200 -4.73 -15.82 8.74
N LEU A 201 -5.78 -15.05 9.07
CA LEU A 201 -5.63 -13.74 9.70
C LEU A 201 -4.93 -13.85 11.05
N ASP A 202 -5.36 -14.77 11.89
CA ASP A 202 -4.76 -15.02 13.21
C ASP A 202 -3.28 -15.41 13.09
N LEU A 203 -2.96 -16.35 12.18
CA LEU A 203 -1.57 -16.72 11.90
C LEU A 203 -0.74 -15.52 11.39
N LEU A 204 -1.29 -14.72 10.46
CA LEU A 204 -0.60 -13.56 9.90
C LEU A 204 -0.32 -12.52 10.99
N LEU A 205 -1.29 -12.24 11.86
CA LEU A 205 -1.14 -11.31 12.97
C LEU A 205 -0.07 -11.79 13.98
N ASP A 206 -0.01 -13.10 14.26
CA ASP A 206 1.05 -13.68 15.10
C ASP A 206 2.43 -13.52 14.45
N LYS A 207 2.54 -13.68 13.13
CA LYS A 207 3.81 -13.44 12.41
C LYS A 207 4.19 -11.96 12.40
N ILE A 208 3.22 -11.06 12.24
CA ILE A 208 3.43 -9.60 12.34
C ILE A 208 3.94 -9.24 13.74
N GLU A 209 3.28 -9.74 14.80
CA GLU A 209 3.73 -9.48 16.18
C GLU A 209 5.17 -9.96 16.40
N LYS A 210 5.46 -11.19 15.99
CA LYS A 210 6.80 -11.77 16.12
C LYS A 210 7.85 -10.92 15.40
N THR A 211 7.63 -10.60 14.13
CA THR A 211 8.59 -9.81 13.31
C THR A 211 8.70 -8.36 13.77
N ALA A 212 7.65 -7.76 14.33
CA ALA A 212 7.70 -6.38 14.80
C ALA A 212 8.54 -6.20 16.08
N ILE A 213 8.62 -7.24 16.92
CA ILE A 213 9.31 -7.21 18.22
C ILE A 213 10.72 -7.81 18.11
N GLU A 214 10.94 -8.78 17.22
CA GLU A 214 12.25 -9.40 17.02
C GLU A 214 13.15 -8.54 16.12
N LYS A 215 14.46 -8.48 16.45
CA LYS A 215 15.43 -7.86 15.53
C LYS A 215 15.48 -8.66 14.23
N PRO A 216 15.55 -8.00 13.06
CA PRO A 216 15.61 -8.69 11.78
C PRO A 216 16.81 -9.64 11.77
N THR A 217 16.53 -10.94 11.70
CA THR A 217 17.52 -11.97 11.43
C THR A 217 17.70 -12.03 9.93
N PHE A 218 18.64 -11.25 9.41
CA PHE A 218 18.99 -11.28 8.00
C PHE A 218 19.63 -12.63 7.67
N THR A 219 18.86 -13.57 7.11
CA THR A 219 19.37 -14.90 6.73
C THR A 219 19.30 -15.17 5.23
N SER A 220 19.02 -14.16 4.41
CA SER A 220 19.00 -14.31 2.95
C SER A 220 19.59 -13.11 2.24
N THR A 221 20.23 -13.37 1.10
CA THR A 221 20.88 -12.43 0.18
C THR A 221 19.98 -11.33 -0.40
N ILE A 222 18.67 -11.40 -0.14
CA ILE A 222 17.66 -10.45 -0.59
C ILE A 222 17.08 -9.74 0.65
N ASN A 223 17.46 -8.48 0.85
CA ASN A 223 17.01 -7.62 1.96
C ASN A 223 15.60 -7.06 1.72
N VAL A 224 14.61 -7.94 1.56
CA VAL A 224 13.20 -7.52 1.44
C VAL A 224 12.58 -7.43 2.84
N PRO A 225 12.07 -6.27 3.28
CA PRO A 225 11.48 -6.13 4.62
C PRO A 225 10.13 -6.87 4.66
N LEU A 226 10.07 -7.95 5.44
CA LEU A 226 8.89 -8.82 5.51
C LEU A 226 7.68 -8.15 6.19
N LEU A 227 7.92 -7.31 7.19
CA LEU A 227 6.87 -6.70 8.01
C LEU A 227 5.91 -5.82 7.18
N PRO A 228 6.37 -4.85 6.36
CA PRO A 228 5.50 -4.08 5.47
C PRO A 228 4.65 -4.96 4.54
N ILE A 229 5.22 -6.05 4.02
CA ILE A 229 4.50 -6.94 3.09
C ILE A 229 3.41 -7.73 3.80
N MET A 230 3.68 -8.19 5.03
CA MET A 230 2.66 -8.83 5.87
C MET A 230 1.54 -7.86 6.25
N LEU A 231 1.89 -6.63 6.66
CA LEU A 231 0.93 -5.58 6.95
C LEU A 231 0.03 -5.30 5.74
N ALA A 232 0.61 -5.16 4.55
CA ALA A 232 -0.13 -4.88 3.32
C ALA A 232 -1.20 -5.95 3.00
N GLN A 233 -1.04 -7.21 3.43
CA GLN A 233 -2.08 -8.21 3.20
C GLN A 233 -3.36 -7.94 4.01
N LEU A 234 -3.25 -7.24 5.15
CA LEU A 234 -4.40 -6.94 6.01
C LEU A 234 -5.43 -6.05 5.31
N GLN A 235 -5.04 -5.27 4.29
CA GLN A 235 -5.95 -4.42 3.52
C GLN A 235 -7.15 -5.19 2.94
N HIS A 236 -6.97 -6.48 2.66
CA HIS A 236 -8.02 -7.34 2.08
C HIS A 236 -9.09 -7.78 3.10
N VAL A 237 -8.83 -7.58 4.40
CA VAL A 237 -9.73 -7.95 5.49
C VAL A 237 -9.93 -6.83 6.53
N ALA A 238 -9.29 -5.68 6.35
CA ALA A 238 -9.29 -4.54 7.27
C ALA A 238 -10.70 -4.07 7.65
N CYS A 239 -11.63 -4.04 6.68
CA CYS A 239 -13.01 -3.62 6.93
C CYS A 239 -13.84 -4.69 7.66
N THR A 240 -13.66 -5.97 7.33
CA THR A 240 -14.47 -7.07 7.90
C THR A 240 -13.99 -7.50 9.28
N HIS A 241 -12.70 -7.32 9.59
CA HIS A 241 -12.07 -7.74 10.84
C HIS A 241 -11.46 -6.55 11.60
N SER A 242 -12.06 -5.38 11.44
CA SER A 242 -11.53 -4.10 11.93
C SER A 242 -11.15 -4.12 13.41
N ASP A 243 -12.03 -4.62 14.29
CA ASP A 243 -11.77 -4.67 15.73
C ASP A 243 -10.63 -5.64 16.09
N ILE A 244 -10.57 -6.80 15.46
CA ILE A 244 -9.53 -7.81 15.70
C ILE A 244 -8.16 -7.26 15.28
N ILE A 245 -8.10 -6.69 14.06
CA ILE A 245 -6.87 -6.12 13.50
C ILE A 245 -6.41 -4.95 14.35
N TYR A 246 -7.28 -3.98 14.64
CA TYR A 246 -6.90 -2.80 15.41
C TYR A 246 -6.42 -3.16 16.82
N ASN A 247 -7.14 -4.03 17.54
CA ASN A 247 -6.73 -4.45 18.87
C ASN A 247 -5.38 -5.16 18.88
N ARG A 248 -5.07 -5.95 17.85
CA ARG A 248 -3.77 -6.63 17.75
C ARG A 248 -2.67 -5.67 17.36
N ILE A 249 -2.89 -4.81 16.36
CA ILE A 249 -1.93 -3.79 15.93
C ILE A 249 -1.60 -2.81 17.06
N LYS A 250 -2.59 -2.38 17.86
CA LYS A 250 -2.36 -1.55 19.05
C LYS A 250 -1.36 -2.19 20.01
N LYS A 251 -1.60 -3.46 20.40
CA LYS A 251 -0.71 -4.21 21.29
C LYS A 251 0.69 -4.41 20.71
N ILE A 252 0.77 -4.63 19.40
CA ILE A 252 2.05 -4.78 18.69
C ILE A 252 2.80 -3.45 18.70
N PHE A 253 2.12 -2.34 18.37
CA PHE A 253 2.71 -1.01 18.30
C PHE A 253 3.34 -0.57 19.63
N GLU A 254 2.69 -0.85 20.76
CA GLU A 254 3.20 -0.56 22.10
C GLU A 254 4.52 -1.31 22.43
N LYS A 255 4.74 -2.48 21.83
CA LYS A 255 5.90 -3.37 22.11
C LYS A 255 6.94 -3.40 21.00
N ALA A 256 6.61 -2.87 19.83
CA ALA A 256 7.41 -2.95 18.62
C ALA A 256 8.74 -2.19 18.77
N LEU A 257 9.75 -2.66 18.04
CA LEU A 257 10.99 -1.90 17.85
C LEU A 257 10.71 -0.58 17.13
N ASP A 258 11.56 0.43 17.32
CA ASP A 258 11.34 1.76 16.74
C ASP A 258 11.16 1.72 15.21
N GLN A 259 11.97 0.92 14.51
CA GLN A 259 11.82 0.76 13.06
C GLN A 259 10.45 0.16 12.67
N SER A 260 10.04 -0.89 13.38
CA SER A 260 8.76 -1.55 13.18
C SER A 260 7.57 -0.64 13.47
N LYS A 261 7.69 0.29 14.44
CA LYS A 261 6.67 1.33 14.67
C LYS A 261 6.49 2.21 13.44
N TRP A 262 7.57 2.62 12.77
CA TRP A 262 7.48 3.42 11.54
C TRP A 262 6.86 2.64 10.38
N ASP A 263 7.16 1.34 10.28
CA ASP A 263 6.53 0.46 9.28
C ASP A 263 5.02 0.34 9.54
N ILE A 264 4.59 0.19 10.81
CA ILE A 264 3.17 0.17 11.17
C ILE A 264 2.50 1.51 10.85
N VAL A 265 3.13 2.64 11.20
CA VAL A 265 2.57 3.98 10.93
C VAL A 265 2.41 4.20 9.43
N SER A 266 3.45 3.95 8.63
CA SER A 266 3.40 4.17 7.18
C SER A 266 2.35 3.33 6.45
N ASN A 267 1.92 2.20 7.03
CA ASN A 267 0.88 1.32 6.48
C ASN A 267 -0.48 1.49 7.17
N ALA A 268 -0.63 2.40 8.14
CA ALA A 268 -1.84 2.49 8.96
C ALA A 268 -3.12 2.75 8.14
N GLU A 269 -3.03 3.59 7.10
CA GLU A 269 -4.15 3.89 6.21
C GLU A 269 -4.70 2.65 5.51
N ILE A 270 -3.83 1.73 5.08
CA ILE A 270 -4.25 0.55 4.30
C ILE A 270 -4.68 -0.60 5.19
N ILE A 271 -4.12 -0.71 6.40
CA ILE A 271 -4.40 -1.85 7.30
C ILE A 271 -5.56 -1.59 8.26
N LEU A 272 -5.93 -0.33 8.50
CA LEU A 272 -7.00 0.04 9.43
C LEU A 272 -8.25 0.45 8.66
N ALA A 273 -9.41 0.06 9.18
CA ALA A 273 -10.67 0.57 8.68
C ALA A 273 -10.84 2.06 9.05
N PRO A 274 -11.57 2.86 8.25
CA PRO A 274 -11.82 4.27 8.57
C PRO A 274 -12.41 4.52 9.95
N THR A 275 -13.19 3.58 10.47
CA THR A 275 -13.78 3.64 11.82
C THR A 275 -12.75 3.62 12.95
N LYS A 276 -11.50 3.23 12.68
CA LYS A 276 -10.41 3.10 13.67
C LYS A 276 -9.33 4.18 13.55
N HIS A 277 -9.45 5.07 12.58
CA HIS A 277 -8.46 6.11 12.33
C HIS A 277 -8.30 7.09 13.49
N ASP A 278 -9.40 7.49 14.12
CA ASP A 278 -9.37 8.33 15.32
C ASP A 278 -8.64 7.65 16.49
N GLU A 279 -9.00 6.40 16.76
CA GLU A 279 -8.37 5.61 17.83
C GLU A 279 -6.87 5.44 17.58
N PHE A 280 -6.46 5.26 16.31
CA PHE A 280 -5.04 5.18 15.95
C PHE A 280 -4.31 6.51 16.09
N ALA A 281 -4.91 7.63 15.67
CA ALA A 281 -4.29 8.94 15.84
C ALA A 281 -4.09 9.30 17.32
N LEU A 282 -5.04 8.95 18.18
CA LEU A 282 -4.89 9.08 19.63
C LEU A 282 -3.78 8.17 20.18
N LEU A 283 -3.69 6.91 19.69
CA LEU A 283 -2.58 6.02 20.04
C LEU A 283 -1.23 6.64 19.72
N LEU A 284 -1.07 7.29 18.55
CA LEU A 284 0.16 8.00 18.20
C LEU A 284 0.43 9.17 19.13
N ILE A 285 -0.60 9.96 19.47
CA ILE A 285 -0.45 11.07 20.42
C ILE A 285 0.05 10.58 21.78
N ASP A 286 -0.45 9.45 22.25
CA ASP A 286 -0.17 8.93 23.59
C ASP A 286 1.18 8.19 23.69
N ASN A 287 1.65 7.59 22.59
CA ASN A 287 2.85 6.74 22.58
C ASN A 287 4.12 7.43 22.08
N MET A 288 4.00 8.57 21.41
CA MET A 288 5.18 9.32 20.95
C MET A 288 5.74 10.14 22.11
N ALA A 289 7.07 10.10 22.32
CA ALA A 289 7.68 10.68 23.50
C ALA A 289 7.59 12.22 23.53
N ASN A 290 7.53 12.85 22.37
CA ASN A 290 7.45 14.31 22.22
C ASN A 290 6.88 14.71 20.85
N SER A 291 6.59 16.00 20.70
CA SER A 291 6.04 16.56 19.46
C SER A 291 6.97 16.42 18.25
N LEU A 292 8.30 16.38 18.45
CA LEU A 292 9.25 16.19 17.35
C LEU A 292 9.16 14.78 16.77
N GLU A 293 8.92 13.78 17.63
CA GLU A 293 8.67 12.42 17.22
C GLU A 293 7.27 12.26 16.60
N LEU A 294 6.24 12.83 17.22
CA LEU A 294 4.86 12.81 16.71
C LEU A 294 4.77 13.41 15.31
N PHE A 295 5.44 14.53 15.05
CA PHE A 295 5.41 15.27 13.79
C PHE A 295 6.62 14.97 12.88
N LYS A 296 7.14 13.74 12.91
CA LYS A 296 8.02 13.24 11.84
C LYS A 296 7.27 13.17 10.52
N THR A 297 8.00 13.31 9.40
CA THR A 297 7.45 13.31 8.05
C THR A 297 6.51 12.13 7.77
N VAL A 298 6.90 10.91 8.15
CA VAL A 298 6.09 9.69 7.94
C VAL A 298 4.76 9.75 8.69
N ASN A 299 4.78 10.24 9.94
CA ASN A 299 3.57 10.38 10.74
C ASN A 299 2.64 11.44 10.17
N ILE A 300 3.18 12.59 9.74
CA ILE A 300 2.37 13.65 9.14
C ILE A 300 1.72 13.16 7.85
N GLN A 301 2.48 12.49 6.98
CA GLN A 301 1.93 11.91 5.74
C GLN A 301 0.83 10.89 6.04
N THR A 302 1.03 10.04 7.05
CA THR A 302 0.01 9.08 7.48
C THR A 302 -1.24 9.80 7.98
N LEU A 303 -1.09 10.76 8.92
CA LEU A 303 -2.20 11.55 9.45
C LEU A 303 -2.95 12.33 8.35
N ILE A 304 -2.24 12.81 7.32
CA ILE A 304 -2.86 13.44 6.13
C ILE A 304 -3.78 12.47 5.40
N ASN A 305 -3.51 11.17 5.43
CA ASN A 305 -4.32 10.20 4.71
C ASN A 305 -5.45 9.60 5.57
N LEU A 306 -5.28 9.54 6.90
CA LEU A 306 -6.32 9.03 7.81
C LEU A 306 -7.59 9.89 7.82
N ASN A 307 -8.76 9.27 7.67
CA ASN A 307 -10.06 9.91 7.88
C ASN A 307 -10.31 10.20 9.37
N LEU A 308 -9.94 11.41 9.83
CA LEU A 308 -10.05 11.82 11.24
C LEU A 308 -11.32 12.63 11.48
N SER A 309 -11.98 12.43 12.62
CA SER A 309 -13.09 13.29 13.03
C SER A 309 -12.64 14.70 13.39
N SER A 310 -13.59 15.64 13.34
CA SER A 310 -13.41 17.02 13.80
C SER A 310 -12.80 17.13 15.20
N ASN A 311 -13.14 16.21 16.11
CA ASN A 311 -12.63 16.24 17.48
C ASN A 311 -11.12 15.94 17.51
N VAL A 312 -10.69 14.86 16.87
CA VAL A 312 -9.27 14.47 16.80
C VAL A 312 -8.45 15.48 16.00
N GLN A 313 -9.00 16.02 14.92
CA GLN A 313 -8.37 17.11 14.18
C GLN A 313 -8.17 18.36 15.06
N GLY A 314 -9.14 18.71 15.91
CA GLY A 314 -9.02 19.81 16.87
C GLY A 314 -7.86 19.62 17.86
N ILE A 315 -7.72 18.40 18.42
CA ILE A 315 -6.61 18.04 19.32
C ILE A 315 -5.26 18.15 18.60
N LEU A 316 -5.15 17.58 17.40
CA LEU A 316 -3.92 17.63 16.60
C LEU A 316 -3.56 19.07 16.21
N ARG A 317 -4.54 19.88 15.81
CA ARG A 317 -4.34 21.29 15.49
C ARG A 317 -3.76 22.08 16.66
N ALA A 318 -4.28 21.87 17.87
CA ALA A 318 -3.74 22.50 19.08
C ALA A 318 -2.28 22.09 19.33
N LYS A 319 -1.97 20.79 19.24
CA LYS A 319 -0.60 20.28 19.39
C LYS A 319 0.36 20.79 18.30
N ILE A 320 -0.11 20.92 17.06
CA ILE A 320 0.67 21.49 15.95
C ILE A 320 1.02 22.94 16.24
N LEU A 321 0.03 23.74 16.67
CA LEU A 321 0.23 25.14 16.99
C LEU A 321 1.25 25.31 18.14
N GLU A 322 1.12 24.51 19.20
CA GLU A 322 2.07 24.47 20.30
C GLU A 322 3.48 24.09 19.83
N PHE A 323 3.60 23.04 19.01
CA PHE A 323 4.88 22.58 18.49
C PHE A 323 5.59 23.65 17.64
N ILE A 324 4.84 24.40 16.83
CA ILE A 324 5.37 25.50 16.02
C ILE A 324 5.79 26.68 16.91
N LYS A 325 4.94 27.08 17.87
CA LYS A 325 5.22 28.22 18.76
C LYS A 325 6.39 27.99 19.70
N ASN A 326 6.63 26.75 20.12
CA ASN A 326 7.76 26.42 20.98
C ASN A 326 9.12 26.47 20.23
N GLY A 327 9.15 26.84 18.95
CA GLY A 327 10.38 27.06 18.18
C GLY A 327 11.14 25.79 17.76
N HIS A 328 10.59 24.61 18.08
CA HIS A 328 11.22 23.32 17.79
C HIS A 328 10.81 22.70 16.44
N CYS A 329 9.92 23.34 15.68
CA CYS A 329 9.44 22.83 14.40
C CYS A 329 10.54 22.96 13.31
N PRO A 330 11.00 21.83 12.72
CA PRO A 330 11.93 21.89 11.61
C PRO A 330 11.31 22.58 10.39
N LYS A 331 12.13 23.33 9.65
CA LYS A 331 11.71 24.04 8.42
C LYS A 331 11.00 23.15 7.40
N LYS A 332 11.51 21.93 7.18
CA LYS A 332 10.94 20.97 6.23
C LYS A 332 9.60 20.39 6.69
N THR A 333 9.33 20.44 7.99
CA THR A 333 8.12 19.88 8.61
C THR A 333 6.95 20.86 8.52
N LEU A 334 7.21 22.17 8.62
CA LEU A 334 6.17 23.19 8.67
C LEU A 334 5.22 23.16 7.45
N PRO A 335 5.68 23.07 6.19
CA PRO A 335 4.78 22.98 5.04
C PRO A 335 3.89 21.75 5.07
N LEU A 336 4.41 20.62 5.58
CA LEU A 336 3.63 19.38 5.73
C LEU A 336 2.54 19.54 6.78
N LEU A 337 2.83 20.24 7.89
CA LEU A 337 1.85 20.55 8.93
C LEU A 337 0.76 21.49 8.41
N VAL A 338 1.13 22.53 7.66
CA VAL A 338 0.14 23.43 7.03
C VAL A 338 -0.72 22.68 6.02
N LYS A 339 -0.12 21.82 5.20
CA LYS A 339 -0.87 20.93 4.29
C LYS A 339 -1.84 20.02 5.04
N PHE A 340 -1.42 19.46 6.17
CA PHE A 340 -2.30 18.67 7.05
C PHE A 340 -3.46 19.51 7.62
N LEU A 341 -3.18 20.71 8.13
CA LEU A 341 -4.22 21.61 8.66
C LEU A 341 -5.26 21.99 7.60
N LEU A 342 -4.83 22.18 6.35
CA LEU A 342 -5.72 22.50 5.23
C LEU A 342 -6.58 21.29 4.77
N LYS A 343 -6.36 20.08 5.30
CA LYS A 343 -7.22 18.92 5.03
C LYS A 343 -8.67 19.17 5.48
N ILE A 344 -8.87 19.92 6.57
CA ILE A 344 -10.18 20.25 7.12
C ILE A 344 -11.08 21.02 6.13
N LEU A 345 -10.49 21.58 5.06
CA LEU A 345 -11.24 22.25 3.99
C LEU A 345 -12.17 21.30 3.23
N ALA A 346 -11.97 19.99 3.35
CA ALA A 346 -12.90 18.99 2.82
C ALA A 346 -14.20 18.90 3.62
N GLU A 347 -14.24 19.40 4.86
CA GLU A 347 -15.41 19.39 5.73
C GLU A 347 -16.22 20.68 5.59
N ASP A 348 -17.56 20.58 5.64
CA ASP A 348 -18.43 21.75 5.64
C ASP A 348 -18.82 22.23 7.05
N ASN A 349 -17.82 22.48 7.91
CA ASN A 349 -18.04 23.01 9.26
C ASN A 349 -17.47 24.44 9.39
N GLU A 350 -18.32 25.41 9.73
CA GLU A 350 -17.93 26.82 9.80
C GLU A 350 -16.99 27.11 10.98
N ASP A 351 -17.25 26.52 12.14
CA ASP A 351 -16.47 26.80 13.35
C ASP A 351 -15.06 26.22 13.24
N ASN A 352 -14.96 25.00 12.69
CA ASN A 352 -13.68 24.39 12.32
C ASN A 352 -12.85 25.27 11.39
N MET A 353 -13.50 25.91 10.40
CA MET A 353 -12.82 26.82 9.48
C MET A 353 -12.39 28.13 10.14
N LYS A 354 -13.20 28.70 11.05
CA LYS A 354 -12.82 29.89 11.83
C LYS A 354 -11.58 29.62 12.67
N GLU A 355 -11.57 28.49 13.36
CA GLU A 355 -10.43 28.07 14.19
C GLU A 355 -9.20 27.73 13.33
N LEU A 356 -9.37 27.14 12.15
CA LEU A 356 -8.28 26.94 11.18
C LEU A 356 -7.67 28.29 10.78
N VAL A 357 -8.49 29.26 10.40
CA VAL A 357 -8.03 30.62 10.04
C VAL A 357 -7.26 31.25 11.20
N SER A 358 -7.79 31.17 12.42
CA SER A 358 -7.08 31.66 13.62
C SER A 358 -5.73 30.98 13.79
N THR A 359 -5.68 29.65 13.67
CA THR A 359 -4.46 28.86 13.82
C THR A 359 -3.43 29.22 12.76
N LEU A 360 -3.83 29.29 11.48
CA LEU A 360 -2.92 29.66 10.39
C LEU A 360 -2.42 31.09 10.54
N ARG A 361 -3.29 32.02 10.94
CA ARG A 361 -2.90 33.41 11.22
C ARG A 361 -1.86 33.48 12.34
N GLU A 362 -1.98 32.65 13.37
CA GLU A 362 -0.99 32.57 14.44
C GLU A 362 0.33 31.94 14.00
N ILE A 363 0.29 30.87 13.19
CA ILE A 363 1.48 30.22 12.61
C ILE A 363 2.25 31.18 11.70
N LEU A 364 1.54 31.99 10.91
CA LEU A 364 2.12 32.94 9.97
C LEU A 364 2.48 34.29 10.63
N ASN A 365 2.03 34.52 11.86
CA ASN A 365 2.40 35.70 12.61
C ASN A 365 3.78 35.50 13.24
N TRP A 366 4.81 35.77 12.45
CA TRP A 366 6.20 35.58 12.82
C TRP A 366 6.67 36.63 13.82
N ASN A 367 7.30 36.17 14.91
CA ASN A 367 7.95 37.07 15.86
C ASN A 367 9.28 37.55 15.26
N GLU A 368 9.50 38.87 15.19
CA GLU A 368 10.75 39.44 14.66
C GLU A 368 11.99 39.06 15.48
N ASN A 369 11.79 38.70 16.75
CA ASN A 369 12.84 38.31 17.69
C ASN A 369 13.24 36.83 17.62
N ASP A 370 12.48 36.00 16.90
CA ASP A 370 12.84 34.59 16.73
C ASP A 370 13.83 34.47 15.57
N SER A 371 15.10 34.26 15.92
CA SER A 371 16.21 34.01 14.99
C SER A 371 16.03 32.73 14.13
N THR A 372 14.95 31.96 14.37
CA THR A 372 14.54 30.78 13.61
C THR A 372 13.77 31.13 12.33
N THR A 373 14.47 31.83 11.43
CA THR A 373 14.62 31.46 10.01
C THR A 373 13.47 31.48 8.98
N LEU A 374 12.18 31.67 9.30
CA LEU A 374 11.12 31.65 8.25
C LEU A 374 11.06 32.94 7.41
N ALA A 375 11.13 34.11 8.07
CA ALA A 375 11.07 35.42 7.42
C ALA A 375 12.25 35.67 6.44
N LYS A 376 13.34 34.93 6.61
CA LYS A 376 14.53 34.99 5.75
C LYS A 376 14.60 33.86 4.70
N ASP A 377 13.67 32.91 4.75
CA ASP A 377 13.65 31.73 3.87
C ASP A 377 12.57 31.87 2.79
N LYS A 378 12.97 32.46 1.67
CA LYS A 378 12.07 32.74 0.53
C LYS A 378 11.39 31.48 0.01
N GLN A 379 12.11 30.35 -0.07
CA GLN A 379 11.55 29.12 -0.63
C GLN A 379 10.43 28.59 0.26
N LEU A 380 10.66 28.60 1.56
CA LEU A 380 9.69 28.15 2.54
C LEU A 380 8.45 29.05 2.57
N GLN A 381 8.62 30.37 2.46
CA GLN A 381 7.49 31.30 2.32
C GLN A 381 6.65 30.99 1.07
N LEU A 382 7.29 30.81 -0.09
CA LEU A 382 6.60 30.49 -1.33
C LEU A 382 5.80 29.19 -1.22
N GLU A 383 6.38 28.17 -0.61
CA GLU A 383 5.70 26.89 -0.41
C GLU A 383 4.46 27.03 0.50
N LEU A 384 4.59 27.74 1.62
CA LEU A 384 3.48 27.97 2.56
C LEU A 384 2.35 28.78 1.94
N PHE A 385 2.68 29.91 1.29
CA PHE A 385 1.68 30.73 0.63
C PHE A 385 1.03 30.02 -0.56
N SER A 386 1.76 29.16 -1.28
CA SER A 386 1.16 28.34 -2.34
C SER A 386 0.11 27.37 -1.79
N TYR A 387 0.34 26.75 -0.64
CA TYR A 387 -0.68 25.90 0.00
C TYR A 387 -1.91 26.70 0.43
N ILE A 388 -1.71 27.90 1.01
CA ILE A 388 -2.80 28.78 1.44
C ILE A 388 -3.61 29.27 0.23
N GLU A 389 -2.95 29.70 -0.84
CA GLU A 389 -3.54 30.11 -2.11
C GLU A 389 -4.37 28.98 -2.74
N GLN A 390 -3.83 27.76 -2.76
CA GLN A 390 -4.59 26.57 -3.18
C GLN A 390 -5.82 26.35 -2.30
N GLY A 391 -5.71 26.55 -0.99
CA GLY A 391 -6.83 26.49 -0.05
C GLY A 391 -7.94 27.49 -0.38
N PHE A 392 -7.58 28.76 -0.62
CA PHE A 392 -8.51 29.80 -1.03
C PHE A 392 -9.18 29.51 -2.39
N THR A 393 -8.43 28.94 -3.32
CA THR A 393 -8.94 28.55 -4.64
C THR A 393 -9.95 27.40 -4.53
N ARG A 394 -9.68 26.41 -3.67
CA ARG A 394 -10.52 25.22 -3.50
C ARG A 394 -11.75 25.45 -2.62
N SER A 395 -11.68 26.32 -1.62
CA SER A 395 -12.78 26.55 -0.67
C SER A 395 -13.24 28.01 -0.63
N LYS A 396 -14.43 28.27 -1.20
CA LYS A 396 -15.07 29.60 -1.13
C LYS A 396 -15.36 30.02 0.32
N LYS A 397 -15.67 29.04 1.18
CA LYS A 397 -16.01 29.27 2.59
C LYS A 397 -14.77 29.70 3.38
N PHE A 398 -13.64 29.03 3.17
CA PHE A 398 -12.35 29.42 3.74
C PHE A 398 -11.92 30.83 3.31
N TYR A 399 -12.04 31.14 2.01
CA TYR A 399 -11.82 32.48 1.48
C TYR A 399 -12.67 33.52 2.22
N SER A 400 -13.99 33.29 2.33
CA SER A 400 -14.92 34.24 2.94
C SER A 400 -14.68 34.41 4.44
N ILE A 401 -14.41 33.32 5.16
CA ILE A 401 -14.14 33.36 6.60
C ILE A 401 -12.85 34.14 6.86
N TRP A 402 -11.76 33.86 6.13
CA TRP A 402 -10.51 34.60 6.32
C TRP A 402 -10.69 36.09 6.03
N GLN A 403 -11.38 36.43 4.94
CA GLN A 403 -11.71 37.80 4.59
C GLN A 403 -12.49 38.52 5.70
N LYS A 404 -13.54 37.87 6.25
CA LYS A 404 -14.32 38.41 7.38
C LYS A 404 -13.49 38.55 8.65
N THR A 405 -12.61 37.60 8.93
CA THR A 405 -11.70 37.65 10.09
C THR A 405 -10.82 38.89 10.02
N ILE A 406 -10.19 39.16 8.87
CA ILE A 406 -9.37 40.37 8.69
C ILE A 406 -10.25 41.63 8.84
N ALA A 407 -11.41 41.68 8.19
CA ALA A 407 -12.33 42.82 8.28
C ALA A 407 -12.79 43.15 9.71
N SER A 408 -12.89 42.13 10.56
CA SER A 408 -13.31 42.25 11.97
C SER A 408 -12.14 42.51 12.94
N THR A 409 -10.90 42.40 12.46
CA THR A 409 -9.71 42.62 13.28
C THR A 409 -9.60 44.10 13.62
N LYS A 410 -9.17 44.45 14.84
CA LYS A 410 -8.89 45.85 15.20
C LYS A 410 -7.61 46.33 14.52
N SER A 411 -7.50 47.59 14.11
CA SER A 411 -6.26 48.13 13.47
C SER A 411 -5.00 47.87 14.28
N SER A 412 -5.05 47.96 15.62
CA SER A 412 -3.93 47.65 16.51
C SER A 412 -3.41 46.21 16.39
N ASN A 413 -4.25 45.29 15.91
CA ASN A 413 -3.96 43.87 15.79
C ASN A 413 -3.80 43.45 14.33
N PHE A 414 -3.90 44.38 13.37
CA PHE A 414 -3.67 44.13 11.95
C PHE A 414 -2.16 44.03 11.71
N LYS A 415 -1.71 42.93 11.11
CA LYS A 415 -0.29 42.60 10.98
C LYS A 415 0.13 42.55 9.51
N ALA A 416 1.44 42.54 9.25
CA ALA A 416 1.99 42.43 7.90
C ALA A 416 1.45 41.20 7.15
N ILE A 417 1.22 40.08 7.86
CA ILE A 417 0.62 38.89 7.26
C ILE A 417 -0.81 39.11 6.77
N ASP A 418 -1.62 39.90 7.48
CA ASP A 418 -2.99 40.20 7.07
C ASP A 418 -2.99 40.97 5.74
N PHE A 419 -2.01 41.86 5.55
CA PHE A 419 -1.80 42.56 4.29
C PHE A 419 -1.40 41.60 3.15
N VAL A 420 -0.46 40.69 3.38
CA VAL A 420 -0.07 39.68 2.39
C VAL A 420 -1.25 38.80 1.98
N ILE A 421 -2.04 38.34 2.96
CA ILE A 421 -3.24 37.54 2.67
C ILE A 421 -4.27 38.36 1.88
N ILE A 422 -4.49 39.63 2.20
CA ILE A 422 -5.35 40.51 1.41
C ILE A 422 -4.91 40.56 -0.06
N LEU A 423 -3.62 40.71 -0.34
CA LEU A 423 -3.11 40.72 -1.71
C LEU A 423 -3.40 39.40 -2.44
N ILE A 424 -3.23 38.27 -1.77
CA ILE A 424 -3.57 36.94 -2.31
C ILE A 424 -5.08 36.84 -2.57
N LEU A 425 -5.93 37.34 -1.66
CA LEU A 425 -7.39 37.31 -1.82
C LEU A 425 -7.88 38.16 -3.01
N ILE A 426 -7.22 39.29 -3.27
CA ILE A 426 -7.47 40.13 -4.46
C ILE A 426 -7.04 39.37 -5.72
N HIS A 427 -5.85 38.79 -5.72
CA HIS A 427 -5.31 38.04 -6.86
C HIS A 427 -6.22 36.89 -7.30
N ILE A 428 -6.82 36.18 -6.34
CA ILE A 428 -7.71 35.03 -6.64
C ILE A 428 -9.10 35.49 -7.14
N ARG A 429 -9.63 36.63 -6.66
CA ARG A 429 -10.95 37.15 -7.05
C ARG A 429 -10.96 38.67 -7.12
N GLU A 430 -10.64 39.20 -8.30
CA GLU A 430 -10.63 40.63 -8.57
C GLU A 430 -12.00 41.30 -8.34
N ASP A 431 -13.11 40.57 -8.53
CA ASP A 431 -14.48 41.10 -8.30
C ASP A 431 -14.72 41.58 -6.86
N ASN A 432 -13.96 41.05 -5.89
CA ASN A 432 -14.04 41.46 -4.48
C ASN A 432 -13.13 42.64 -4.14
N SER A 433 -12.39 43.18 -5.11
CA SER A 433 -11.41 44.25 -4.93
C SER A 433 -11.98 45.46 -4.17
N LEU A 434 -13.18 45.93 -4.50
CA LEU A 434 -13.82 47.06 -3.82
C LEU A 434 -14.11 46.80 -2.34
N TYR A 435 -14.55 45.59 -1.99
CA TYR A 435 -14.80 45.21 -0.59
C TYR A 435 -13.47 45.11 0.17
N ILE A 436 -12.45 44.54 -0.44
CA ILE A 436 -11.11 44.41 0.15
C ILE A 436 -10.45 45.79 0.31
N GLU A 437 -10.61 46.68 -0.67
CA GLU A 437 -10.15 48.07 -0.58
C GLU A 437 -10.80 48.81 0.59
N ASN A 438 -12.11 48.59 0.82
CA ASN A 438 -12.81 49.16 1.96
C ASN A 438 -12.28 48.64 3.31
N ILE A 439 -11.85 47.38 3.39
CA ILE A 439 -11.17 46.83 4.58
C ILE A 439 -9.86 47.59 4.82
N LEU A 440 -9.01 47.72 3.80
CA LEU A 440 -7.73 48.43 3.89
C LEU A 440 -7.92 49.90 4.28
N ARG A 441 -8.87 50.61 3.66
CA ARG A 441 -9.17 52.02 3.98
C ARG A 441 -9.55 52.21 5.45
N ARG A 442 -10.28 51.27 6.05
CA ARG A 442 -10.63 51.33 7.48
C ARG A 442 -9.40 51.19 8.37
N HIS A 443 -8.51 50.25 8.04
CA HIS A 443 -7.29 50.03 8.81
C HIS A 443 -6.24 51.13 8.67
N VAL A 444 -6.22 51.87 7.56
CA VAL A 444 -5.30 53.01 7.38
C VAL A 444 -5.80 54.28 8.09
N ARG A 445 -7.13 54.44 8.21
CA ARG A 445 -7.76 55.64 8.81
C ARG A 445 -7.84 55.60 10.34
N GLN A 446 -7.70 54.42 10.95
CA GLN A 446 -7.78 54.16 12.39
C GLN A 446 -6.43 53.70 12.88
#